data_AF-A0A429T2L8-F1
#
_entry.id   AF-A0A429T2L8-F1
#
_cell.length_a   1.000
_cell.length_b   1.000
_cell.length_c   1.000
_cell.angle_alpha   90.00
_cell.angle_beta   90.00
_cell.angle_gamma   90.00
#
_symmetry.space_group_name_H-M   'P 1'
#
loop_
_entity.id
_entity.type
_entity.pdbx_description
1 polymer ?
#
loop_
_entity_poly.entity_id
_entity_poly.type
_entity_poly.pdbx_seq_one_letter_code
_entity_poly.pdbx_strand_id
1 'polypeptide(L)'
;MRPSRIAAAAALGLVPVLAGCGTSAEAEKSIADVRKSVDRIQGEMKLETKAVAARDARTEVESVRLVAQLEADNLKKFASRAPAETQEFADAAQAWAEAVATSRAAIITRAPEATSTAAMLTVRLNTKRMDEEAEELGIDPWLKLGDY
;
A
#
# COMPACT_ATOMS: atom_id res chain seq x y z
N MET A 1 -46.12 39.29 -33.57
CA MET A 1 -46.03 38.57 -32.30
C MET A 1 -45.69 37.10 -32.58
N ARG A 2 -44.55 36.62 -32.06
CA ARG A 2 -44.23 35.18 -31.84
C ARG A 2 -45.20 34.60 -30.81
N PRO A 3 -45.45 33.26 -30.70
CA PRO A 3 -44.46 32.15 -30.64
C PRO A 3 -44.79 30.94 -31.56
N SER A 4 -43.86 30.10 -32.06
CA SER A 4 -42.81 29.27 -31.44
C SER A 4 -43.32 28.16 -30.49
N ARG A 5 -43.50 26.94 -31.03
CA ARG A 5 -43.33 25.61 -30.38
C ARG A 5 -42.98 24.61 -31.51
N ILE A 6 -41.73 24.20 -31.72
CA ILE A 6 -40.96 23.15 -31.00
C ILE A 6 -41.73 21.83 -30.89
N ALA A 7 -41.34 20.87 -31.74
CA ALA A 7 -41.24 19.47 -31.37
C ALA A 7 -39.96 18.94 -32.07
N ALA A 8 -38.84 19.06 -31.36
CA ALA A 8 -37.58 18.45 -31.75
C ALA A 8 -37.70 16.94 -31.56
N ALA A 9 -37.38 16.20 -32.61
CA ALA A 9 -37.20 14.76 -32.54
C ALA A 9 -36.09 14.44 -31.52
N ALA A 10 -36.46 13.69 -30.49
CA ALA A 10 -35.51 13.12 -29.55
C ALA A 10 -34.68 12.05 -30.28
N ALA A 11 -33.56 12.48 -30.86
CA ALA A 11 -32.47 11.59 -31.18
C ALA A 11 -31.83 11.16 -29.85
N LEU A 12 -32.31 10.05 -29.29
CA LEU A 12 -31.60 9.26 -28.30
C LEU A 12 -30.36 8.68 -28.99
N GLY A 13 -29.33 9.54 -29.13
CA GLY A 13 -27.99 9.09 -29.40
C GLY A 13 -27.55 8.25 -28.22
N LEU A 14 -27.27 6.96 -28.48
CA LEU A 14 -26.53 6.11 -27.57
C LEU A 14 -25.32 6.89 -27.07
N VAL A 15 -25.29 7.17 -25.77
CA VAL A 15 -24.04 7.42 -25.07
C VAL A 15 -23.25 6.12 -25.23
N PRO A 16 -22.08 6.11 -25.89
CA PRO A 16 -21.20 4.96 -25.80
C PRO A 16 -20.86 4.82 -24.32
N VAL A 17 -21.36 3.75 -23.71
CA VAL A 17 -20.86 3.22 -22.46
C VAL A 17 -19.37 3.06 -22.68
N LEU A 18 -18.58 3.95 -22.06
CA LEU A 18 -17.16 3.75 -21.89
C LEU A 18 -17.03 2.41 -21.18
N ALA A 19 -16.73 1.36 -21.95
CA ALA A 19 -16.25 0.12 -21.42
C ALA A 19 -15.07 0.49 -20.51
N GLY A 20 -15.24 0.27 -19.21
CA GLY A 20 -14.13 0.28 -18.28
C GLY A 20 -13.11 -0.70 -18.82
N CYS A 21 -12.03 -0.17 -19.40
CA CYS A 21 -10.87 -0.96 -19.76
C CYS A 21 -10.40 -1.64 -18.48
N GLY A 22 -10.48 -2.98 -18.47
CA GLY A 22 -10.03 -3.78 -17.35
C GLY A 22 -8.59 -3.43 -17.02
N THR A 23 -8.30 -3.37 -15.73
CA THR A 23 -6.95 -3.61 -15.23
C THR A 23 -6.38 -4.80 -16.00
N SER A 24 -5.27 -4.56 -16.70
CA SER A 24 -4.64 -5.60 -17.50
C SER A 24 -4.28 -6.80 -16.60
N ALA A 25 -4.25 -8.03 -17.15
CA ALA A 25 -3.83 -9.21 -16.37
C ALA A 25 -2.43 -9.03 -15.72
N GLU A 26 -1.61 -8.13 -16.29
CA GLU A 26 -0.32 -7.72 -15.74
C GLU A 26 -0.46 -6.84 -14.48
N ALA A 27 -1.43 -5.93 -14.45
CA ALA A 27 -1.71 -5.13 -13.26
C ALA A 27 -2.37 -5.93 -12.15
N GLU A 28 -3.31 -6.82 -12.47
CA GLU A 28 -3.88 -7.73 -11.46
C GLU A 28 -2.78 -8.58 -10.81
N LYS A 29 -1.83 -9.07 -11.62
CA LYS A 29 -0.67 -9.80 -11.11
C LYS A 29 0.27 -8.91 -10.29
N SER A 30 0.55 -7.70 -10.75
CA SER A 30 1.37 -6.71 -10.03
C SER A 30 0.79 -6.44 -8.64
N ILE A 31 -0.51 -6.17 -8.58
CA ILE A 31 -1.27 -5.96 -7.33
C ILE A 31 -1.17 -7.18 -6.42
N ALA A 32 -1.41 -8.38 -6.95
CA ALA A 32 -1.36 -9.62 -6.17
C ALA A 32 0.04 -9.89 -5.59
N ASP A 33 1.09 -9.67 -6.38
CA ASP A 33 2.49 -9.81 -5.95
C ASP A 33 2.82 -8.82 -4.82
N VAL A 34 2.43 -7.54 -4.96
CA VAL A 34 2.63 -6.51 -3.93
C VAL A 34 1.84 -6.82 -2.66
N ARG A 35 0.53 -7.12 -2.76
CA ARG A 35 -0.31 -7.48 -1.59
C ARG A 35 0.30 -8.64 -0.81
N LYS A 36 0.75 -9.69 -1.50
CA LYS A 36 1.35 -10.87 -0.86
C LYS A 36 2.58 -10.51 -0.03
N SER A 37 3.47 -9.65 -0.54
CA SER A 37 4.64 -9.18 0.21
C SER A 37 4.24 -8.32 1.42
N VAL A 38 3.27 -7.43 1.26
CA VAL A 38 2.75 -6.59 2.36
C VAL A 38 2.09 -7.44 3.45
N ASP A 39 1.24 -8.39 3.07
CA ASP A 39 0.57 -9.31 3.99
C ASP A 39 1.57 -10.15 4.80
N ARG A 40 2.69 -10.54 4.19
CA ARG A 40 3.74 -11.27 4.89
C ARG A 40 4.39 -10.42 5.97
N ILE A 41 4.75 -9.17 5.68
CA ILE A 41 5.32 -8.24 6.68
C ILE A 41 4.30 -7.95 7.78
N GLN A 42 3.04 -7.67 7.42
CA GLN A 42 1.94 -7.45 8.38
C GLN A 42 1.71 -8.67 9.28
N GLY A 43 1.85 -9.89 8.74
CA GLY A 43 1.80 -11.12 9.50
C GLY A 43 2.83 -11.17 10.63
N GLU A 44 4.09 -10.84 10.32
CA GLU A 44 5.16 -10.77 11.32
C GLU A 44 4.92 -9.64 12.34
N MET A 45 4.46 -8.47 11.89
CA MET A 45 4.13 -7.35 12.80
C MET A 45 3.01 -7.71 13.79
N LYS A 46 2.07 -8.57 13.39
CA LYS A 46 1.04 -9.11 14.31
C LYS A 46 1.65 -10.05 15.35
N LEU A 47 2.68 -10.82 15.00
CA LEU A 47 3.42 -11.65 15.96
C LEU A 47 4.23 -10.78 16.93
N GLU A 48 4.94 -9.78 16.40
CA GLU A 48 5.65 -8.75 17.19
C GLU A 48 4.71 -8.10 18.21
N THR A 49 3.53 -7.66 17.79
CA THR A 49 2.55 -7.01 18.67
C THR A 49 2.14 -7.91 19.84
N LYS A 50 1.90 -9.21 19.59
CA LYS A 50 1.56 -10.19 20.64
C LYS A 50 2.75 -10.41 21.59
N ALA A 51 3.95 -10.48 21.05
CA ALA A 51 5.18 -10.71 21.80
C ALA A 51 5.55 -9.50 22.68
N VAL A 52 5.32 -8.27 22.20
CA VAL A 52 5.44 -7.03 22.99
C VAL A 52 4.48 -7.05 24.18
N ALA A 53 3.21 -7.44 23.96
CA ALA A 53 2.24 -7.57 25.05
C ALA A 53 2.67 -8.61 26.10
N ALA A 54 3.38 -9.67 25.67
CA ALA A 54 3.95 -10.70 26.54
C ALA A 54 5.33 -10.32 27.17
N ARG A 55 5.89 -9.14 26.83
CA ARG A 55 7.23 -8.67 27.24
C ARG A 55 8.39 -9.57 26.78
N ASP A 56 8.22 -10.27 25.67
CA ASP A 56 9.22 -11.17 25.08
C ASP A 56 9.25 -10.98 23.55
N ALA A 57 9.64 -9.79 23.08
CA ALA A 57 9.48 -9.39 21.68
C ALA A 57 10.77 -9.40 20.85
N ARG A 58 11.93 -9.72 21.45
CA ARG A 58 13.21 -9.48 20.80
C ARG A 58 13.35 -10.29 19.51
N THR A 59 12.95 -11.56 19.55
CA THR A 59 13.01 -12.47 18.41
C THR A 59 12.08 -12.00 17.29
N GLU A 60 10.90 -11.52 17.64
CA GLU A 60 9.86 -11.10 16.71
C GLU A 60 10.22 -9.75 16.07
N VAL A 61 10.82 -8.82 16.81
CA VAL A 61 11.37 -7.58 16.25
C VAL A 61 12.44 -7.89 15.20
N GLU A 62 13.30 -8.88 15.47
CA GLU A 62 14.31 -9.34 14.50
C GLU A 62 13.70 -10.06 13.30
N SER A 63 12.66 -10.87 13.52
CA SER A 63 11.88 -11.50 12.44
C SER A 63 11.27 -10.46 11.51
N VAL A 64 10.58 -9.44 12.07
CA VAL A 64 10.00 -8.33 11.29
C VAL A 64 11.07 -7.61 10.50
N ARG A 65 12.23 -7.29 11.10
CA ARG A 65 13.34 -6.65 10.38
C ARG A 65 13.79 -7.49 9.18
N LEU A 66 14.02 -8.79 9.38
CA LEU A 66 14.52 -9.69 8.34
C LEU A 66 13.51 -9.89 7.22
N VAL A 67 12.25 -10.12 7.55
CA VAL A 67 11.16 -10.28 6.57
C VAL A 67 10.92 -8.98 5.82
N ALA A 68 10.87 -7.84 6.50
CA ALA A 68 10.71 -6.55 5.84
C ALA A 68 11.87 -6.22 4.88
N GLN A 69 13.11 -6.56 5.26
CA GLN A 69 14.26 -6.35 4.38
C GLN A 69 14.20 -7.27 3.14
N LEU A 70 13.87 -8.55 3.33
CA LEU A 70 13.70 -9.48 2.21
C LEU A 70 12.56 -9.05 1.27
N GLU A 71 11.43 -8.64 1.84
CA GLU A 71 10.27 -8.24 1.04
C GLU A 71 10.46 -6.87 0.41
N ALA A 72 11.22 -5.94 1.00
CA ALA A 72 11.64 -4.71 0.33
C ALA A 72 12.42 -5.00 -0.96
N ASP A 73 13.34 -5.98 -0.94
CA ASP A 73 14.06 -6.40 -2.14
C ASP A 73 13.14 -7.04 -3.20
N ASN A 74 12.08 -7.73 -2.78
CA ASN A 74 11.07 -8.28 -3.71
C ASN A 74 10.19 -7.17 -4.29
N LEU A 75 9.70 -6.29 -3.44
CA LEU A 75 8.87 -5.14 -3.80
C LEU A 75 9.61 -4.20 -4.76
N LYS A 76 10.92 -3.98 -4.55
CA LYS A 76 11.76 -3.25 -5.50
C LYS A 76 11.77 -3.89 -6.89
N LYS A 77 11.82 -5.22 -6.97
CA LYS A 77 11.73 -5.93 -8.26
C LYS A 77 10.34 -5.79 -8.86
N PHE A 78 9.28 -5.83 -8.05
CA PHE A 78 7.90 -5.64 -8.51
C PHE A 78 7.67 -4.22 -9.02
N ALA A 79 8.09 -3.21 -8.26
CA ALA A 79 8.09 -1.81 -8.65
C ALA A 79 8.85 -1.58 -9.97
N SER A 80 10.02 -2.19 -10.16
CA SER A 80 10.80 -2.00 -11.40
C SER A 80 10.13 -2.54 -12.68
N ARG A 81 9.10 -3.38 -12.54
CA ARG A 81 8.37 -4.00 -13.65
C ARG A 81 6.87 -3.70 -13.61
N ALA A 82 6.44 -2.85 -12.68
CA ALA A 82 5.03 -2.57 -12.49
C ALA A 82 4.50 -1.84 -13.73
N PRO A 83 3.31 -2.21 -14.24
CA PRO A 83 2.60 -1.38 -15.20
C PRO A 83 2.40 0.02 -14.62
N ALA A 84 2.35 1.04 -15.48
CA ALA A 84 2.19 2.44 -15.07
C ALA A 84 1.00 2.65 -14.12
N GLU A 85 -0.10 1.91 -14.34
CA GLU A 85 -1.30 1.96 -13.50
C GLU A 85 -1.12 1.41 -12.08
N THR A 86 -0.04 0.67 -11.77
CA THR A 86 0.23 0.11 -10.43
C THR A 86 1.57 0.57 -9.84
N GLN A 87 2.27 1.45 -10.55
CA GLN A 87 3.63 1.86 -10.19
C GLN A 87 3.68 2.56 -8.82
N GLU A 88 2.78 3.52 -8.58
CA GLU A 88 2.76 4.31 -7.35
C GLU A 88 2.46 3.45 -6.12
N PHE A 89 1.52 2.51 -6.24
CA PHE A 89 1.25 1.50 -5.21
C PHE A 89 2.46 0.59 -4.94
N ALA A 90 3.14 0.10 -5.99
CA ALA A 90 4.32 -0.74 -5.83
C ALA A 90 5.50 0.01 -5.18
N ASP A 91 5.72 1.27 -5.56
CA ASP A 91 6.74 2.14 -4.98
C ASP A 91 6.43 2.47 -3.51
N ALA A 92 5.17 2.78 -3.19
CA ALA A 92 4.72 3.05 -1.83
C ALA A 92 4.89 1.81 -0.93
N ALA A 93 4.55 0.62 -1.42
CA ALA A 93 4.76 -0.62 -0.70
C ALA A 93 6.25 -0.90 -0.45
N GLN A 94 7.13 -0.66 -1.42
CA GLN A 94 8.58 -0.77 -1.24
C GLN A 94 9.08 0.20 -0.15
N ALA A 95 8.72 1.48 -0.25
CA ALA A 95 9.14 2.50 0.72
C ALA A 95 8.64 2.19 2.15
N TRP A 96 7.42 1.66 2.26
CA TRP A 96 6.88 1.16 3.52
C TRP A 96 7.70 -0.01 4.10
N ALA A 97 8.03 -1.01 3.28
CA ALA A 97 8.83 -2.16 3.74
C ALA A 97 10.23 -1.72 4.21
N GLU A 98 10.88 -0.79 3.51
CA GLU A 98 12.16 -0.19 3.91
C GLU A 98 12.05 0.58 5.24
N ALA A 99 10.95 1.32 5.42
CA ALA A 99 10.68 2.03 6.67
C ALA A 99 10.50 1.06 7.84
N VAL A 100 9.78 -0.05 7.64
CA VAL A 100 9.59 -1.09 8.66
C VAL A 100 10.92 -1.72 9.05
N ALA A 101 11.75 -2.12 8.08
CA ALA A 101 13.07 -2.67 8.32
C ALA A 101 13.97 -1.69 9.10
N THR A 102 13.97 -0.41 8.71
CA THR A 102 14.74 0.66 9.37
C THR A 102 14.29 0.89 10.81
N SER A 103 12.97 0.95 11.03
CA SER A 103 12.39 1.11 12.36
C SER A 103 12.81 -0.01 13.31
N ARG A 104 12.80 -1.27 12.84
CA ARG A 104 13.16 -2.42 13.70
C ARG A 104 14.67 -2.52 13.91
N ALA A 105 15.47 -2.14 12.91
CA ALA A 105 16.91 -2.00 13.06
C ALA A 105 17.26 -0.94 14.14
N ALA A 106 16.54 0.18 14.19
CA ALA A 106 16.73 1.20 15.22
C ALA A 106 16.43 0.66 16.64
N ILE A 107 15.36 -0.15 16.79
CA ILE A 107 15.04 -0.82 18.05
C ILE A 107 16.15 -1.79 18.47
N ILE A 108 16.58 -2.66 17.56
CA ILE A 108 17.61 -3.70 17.84
C ILE A 108 18.95 -3.07 18.22
N THR A 109 19.36 -2.02 17.51
CA THR A 109 20.63 -1.32 17.77
C THR A 109 20.55 -0.35 18.94
N ARG A 110 19.38 -0.20 19.57
CA ARG A 110 19.12 0.75 20.65
C ARG A 110 19.50 2.17 20.24
N ALA A 111 19.08 2.55 19.04
CA ALA A 111 19.29 3.88 18.51
C ALA A 111 18.72 4.95 19.46
N PRO A 112 19.26 6.18 19.44
CA PRO A 112 18.73 7.28 20.23
C PRO A 112 17.22 7.43 20.05
N GLU A 113 16.53 7.87 21.11
CA GLU A 113 15.06 8.00 21.11
C GLU A 113 14.55 8.83 19.93
N ALA A 114 15.19 9.96 19.61
CA ALA A 114 14.84 10.80 18.47
C ALA A 114 14.90 10.02 17.14
N THR A 115 15.89 9.15 16.95
CA THR A 115 16.03 8.30 15.76
C THR A 115 14.95 7.23 15.71
N SER A 116 14.66 6.56 16.83
CA SER A 116 13.59 5.56 16.90
C SER A 116 12.22 6.18 16.64
N THR A 117 11.93 7.35 17.23
CA THR A 117 10.69 8.11 17.01
C THR A 117 10.54 8.53 15.56
N ALA A 118 11.60 9.07 14.94
CA ALA A 118 11.60 9.42 13.53
C ALA A 118 11.32 8.19 12.65
N ALA A 119 11.98 7.06 12.91
CA ALA A 119 11.79 5.83 12.13
C ALA A 119 10.35 5.27 12.26
N MET A 120 9.76 5.30 13.46
CA MET A 120 8.36 4.92 13.65
C MET A 120 7.38 5.86 12.93
N LEU A 121 7.65 7.17 12.95
CA LEU A 121 6.85 8.15 12.19
C LEU A 121 6.94 7.87 10.68
N THR A 122 8.13 7.55 10.17
CA THR A 122 8.33 7.16 8.77
C THR A 122 7.52 5.92 8.42
N VAL A 123 7.45 4.91 9.29
CA VAL A 123 6.55 3.75 9.07
C VAL A 123 5.11 4.23 8.93
N ARG A 124 4.61 5.03 9.87
CA ARG A 124 3.22 5.51 9.84
C ARG A 124 2.88 6.29 8.57
N LEU A 125 3.75 7.20 8.15
CA LEU A 125 3.55 8.00 6.94
C LEU A 125 3.55 7.14 5.68
N ASN A 126 4.45 6.14 5.60
CA ASN A 126 4.48 5.23 4.45
C ASN A 126 3.32 4.24 4.45
N THR A 127 2.84 3.78 5.62
CA THR A 127 1.63 2.95 5.66
C THR A 127 0.44 3.75 5.13
N LYS A 128 0.28 5.00 5.59
CA LYS A 128 -0.78 5.88 5.11
C LYS A 128 -0.74 6.05 3.60
N ARG A 129 0.44 6.37 3.05
CA ARG A 129 0.60 6.50 1.61
C ARG A 129 0.24 5.21 0.89
N MET A 130 0.80 4.08 1.31
CA MET A 130 0.52 2.78 0.70
C MET A 130 -0.98 2.44 0.70
N ASP A 131 -1.72 2.77 1.76
CA ASP A 131 -3.17 2.57 1.83
C ASP A 131 -3.95 3.54 0.93
N GLU A 132 -3.51 4.79 0.79
CA GLU A 132 -4.09 5.76 -0.18
C GLU A 132 -3.94 5.25 -1.61
N GLU A 133 -2.74 4.82 -2.01
CA GLU A 133 -2.48 4.26 -3.35
C GLU A 133 -3.26 2.95 -3.59
N ALA A 134 -3.44 2.14 -2.53
CA ALA A 134 -4.27 0.93 -2.61
C ALA A 134 -5.74 1.28 -2.88
N GLU A 135 -6.28 2.26 -2.16
CA GLU A 135 -7.67 2.70 -2.32
C GLU A 135 -7.93 3.26 -3.73
N GLU A 136 -7.00 4.01 -4.31
CA GLU A 136 -7.10 4.51 -5.68
C GLU A 136 -7.20 3.39 -6.73
N LEU A 137 -6.61 2.22 -6.45
CA LEU A 137 -6.69 1.02 -7.28
C LEU A 137 -7.87 0.10 -6.95
N GLY A 138 -8.76 0.50 -6.02
CA GLY A 138 -9.87 -0.32 -5.55
C GLY A 138 -9.42 -1.53 -4.72
N ILE A 139 -8.23 -1.48 -4.13
CA ILE A 139 -7.65 -2.50 -3.26
C ILE A 139 -8.04 -2.17 -1.83
N ASP A 140 -8.64 -3.13 -1.11
CA ASP A 140 -8.93 -2.94 0.32
C ASP A 140 -7.66 -2.57 1.11
N PRO A 141 -7.60 -1.39 1.75
CA PRO A 141 -6.43 -0.95 2.51
C PRO A 141 -6.27 -1.75 3.80
N TRP A 142 -5.05 -1.76 4.36
CA TRP A 142 -4.74 -2.55 5.55
C TRP A 142 -5.17 -1.86 6.84
N LEU A 143 -5.11 -0.53 6.86
CA LEU A 143 -5.72 0.30 7.90
C LEU A 143 -6.76 1.20 7.24
N LYS A 144 -7.86 1.48 7.93
CA LYS A 144 -8.79 2.50 7.40
C LYS A 144 -8.11 3.87 7.55
N LEU A 145 -8.30 4.78 6.59
CA LEU A 145 -7.69 6.12 6.65
C LEU A 145 -8.04 6.90 7.94
N GLY A 146 -9.16 6.57 8.61
CA GLY A 146 -9.55 7.14 9.91
C GLY A 146 -8.85 6.53 11.14
N ASP A 147 -8.11 5.43 10.98
CA ASP A 147 -7.42 4.70 12.06
C ASP A 147 -5.97 5.19 12.27
N TYR A 148 -5.55 6.22 11.53
CA TYR A 148 -4.19 6.78 11.56
C TYR A 148 -3.98 7.81 12.66
#